data_AF-A0A1M4NEE2-F1
#
_entry.id   AF-A0A1M4NEE2-F1
#
_cell.length_a   1.000
_cell.length_b   1.000
_cell.length_c   1.000
_cell.angle_alpha   90.00
_cell.angle_beta   90.00
_cell.angle_gamma   90.00
#
_symmetry.space_group_name_H-M   'P 1'
#
loop_
_entity.id
_entity.type
_entity.pdbx_description
1 polymer ?
#
loop_
_entity_poly.entity_id
_entity_poly.type
_entity_poly.pdbx_seq_one_letter_code
_entity_poly.pdbx_strand_id
1 'polypeptide(L)'
;MLLFMKRKSRKSGQVIEASCKRTNEGFVVLQGSHIETIDSESIPPGIKERRQRAKIDENGILQENILFRSPSYAAAFVIGGHVNGLVEWKTKDGVSLKEIENSEEN
;
A
#
# COMPACT_ATOMS: atom_id res chain seq x y z
N MET A 1 2.95 -4.44 -13.75
CA MET A 1 4.23 -4.20 -13.05
C MET A 1 4.10 -4.55 -11.58
N LEU A 2 5.11 -5.15 -10.94
CA LEU A 2 5.12 -5.43 -9.49
C LEU A 2 5.87 -4.33 -8.74
N LEU A 3 5.32 -3.96 -7.60
CA LEU A 3 5.76 -2.90 -6.72
C LEU A 3 5.82 -3.44 -5.29
N PHE A 4 6.79 -2.96 -4.55
CA PHE A 4 7.06 -3.36 -3.19
C PHE A 4 7.15 -2.10 -2.34
N MET A 5 6.64 -2.22 -1.13
CA MET A 5 6.71 -1.18 -0.11
C MET A 5 7.23 -1.82 1.16
N LYS A 6 8.20 -1.17 1.79
CA LYS A 6 8.73 -1.56 3.09
C LYS A 6 8.90 -0.33 3.95
N ARG A 7 8.23 -0.29 5.09
CA ARG A 7 8.32 0.83 6.02
C ARG A 7 8.24 0.35 7.46
N LYS A 8 9.14 0.85 8.29
CA LYS A 8 9.03 0.66 9.74
C LYS A 8 7.93 1.59 10.28
N SER A 9 6.88 0.99 10.83
CA SER A 9 5.86 1.76 11.52
C SER A 9 6.39 2.28 12.85
N ARG A 10 6.10 3.55 13.12
CA ARG A 10 6.36 4.17 14.43
C ARG A 10 5.26 3.87 15.45
N LYS A 11 4.12 3.33 15.01
CA LYS A 11 2.95 3.07 15.87
C LYS A 11 3.06 1.71 16.55
N SER A 12 3.15 0.67 15.74
CA SER A 12 3.29 -0.72 16.17
C SER A 12 4.74 -1.12 16.39
N GLY A 13 5.71 -0.31 15.92
CA GLY A 13 7.13 -0.65 15.95
C GLY A 13 7.54 -1.74 14.95
N GLN A 14 6.57 -2.28 14.21
CA GLN A 14 6.74 -3.38 13.27
C GLN A 14 7.19 -2.89 11.89
N VAL A 15 7.78 -3.80 11.13
CA VAL A 15 8.14 -3.55 9.73
C VAL A 15 6.99 -4.00 8.86
N ILE A 16 6.34 -3.03 8.21
CA ILE A 16 5.20 -3.23 7.32
C ILE A 16 5.75 -3.42 5.91
N GLU A 17 5.45 -4.57 5.32
CA GLU A 17 5.92 -4.99 4.00
C GLU A 17 4.73 -5.42 3.15
N ALA A 18 4.52 -4.75 2.02
CA ALA A 18 3.41 -5.04 1.13
C ALA A 18 3.86 -5.17 -0.33
N SER A 19 3.15 -6.04 -1.05
CA SER A 19 3.33 -6.24 -2.47
C SER A 19 2.10 -5.72 -3.21
N CYS A 20 2.34 -4.89 -4.22
CA CYS A 20 1.31 -4.29 -5.06
C CYS A 20 1.61 -4.60 -6.52
N LYS A 21 0.56 -4.86 -7.30
CA LYS A 21 0.65 -5.05 -8.75
C LYS A 21 -0.06 -3.89 -9.44
N ARG A 22 0.68 -3.06 -10.18
CA ARG A 22 0.12 -2.08 -11.12
C ARG A 22 -0.42 -2.82 -12.33
N THR A 23 -1.70 -2.63 -12.60
CA THR A 23 -2.47 -3.10 -13.75
C THR A 23 -3.06 -1.91 -14.49
N ASN A 24 -3.64 -2.12 -15.67
CA ASN A 24 -4.30 -1.04 -16.42
C ASN A 24 -5.54 -0.48 -15.70
N GLU A 25 -6.18 -1.27 -14.83
CA GLU A 25 -7.34 -0.84 -14.02
C GLU A 25 -6.93 -0.10 -12.74
N GLY A 26 -5.67 -0.24 -12.30
CA GLY A 26 -5.16 0.41 -11.10
C GLY A 26 -4.07 -0.38 -10.38
N PHE A 27 -4.20 -0.49 -9.07
CA PHE A 27 -3.19 -1.00 -8.15
C PHE A 27 -3.79 -2.09 -7.28
N VAL A 28 -3.37 -3.33 -7.49
CA VAL A 28 -3.85 -4.49 -6.74
C VAL A 28 -2.87 -4.78 -5.61
N VAL A 29 -3.27 -4.52 -4.37
CA VAL A 29 -2.51 -5.00 -3.19
C VAL A 29 -2.75 -6.51 -3.08
N LEU A 30 -1.66 -7.27 -3.06
CA LEU A 30 -1.71 -8.72 -3.09
C LEU A 30 -1.94 -9.29 -1.69
N GLN A 31 -2.66 -10.41 -1.63
CA GLN A 31 -2.75 -11.22 -0.41
C GLN A 31 -1.35 -11.63 0.07
N GLY A 32 -1.19 -11.82 1.37
CA GLY A 32 0.10 -12.02 2.02
C GLY A 32 0.85 -10.73 2.34
N SER A 33 0.34 -9.57 1.92
CA SER A 33 0.90 -8.27 2.30
C SER A 33 0.67 -7.99 3.78
N HIS A 34 1.69 -7.52 4.47
CA HIS A 34 1.60 -7.05 5.84
C HIS A 34 1.05 -5.63 5.84
N ILE A 35 -0.06 -5.45 6.54
CA ILE A 35 -0.81 -4.22 6.70
C ILE A 35 -0.68 -3.78 8.15
N GLU A 36 -0.45 -2.49 8.35
CA GLU A 36 -0.50 -1.89 9.68
C GLU A 36 -1.85 -2.15 10.32
N THR A 37 -1.91 -2.56 11.58
CA THR A 37 -3.16 -2.74 12.32
C THR A 37 -3.61 -1.45 13.00
N ILE A 38 -2.67 -0.52 13.25
CA ILE A 38 -2.94 0.76 13.92
C ILE A 38 -3.22 1.88 12.90
N ASP A 39 -4.48 2.31 12.82
CA ASP A 39 -4.88 3.48 12.03
C ASP A 39 -4.33 4.79 12.62
N SER A 40 -3.86 5.71 11.78
CA SER A 40 -3.61 7.11 12.15
C SER A 40 -4.90 7.89 12.10
N GLU A 41 -5.03 8.92 12.95
CA GLU A 41 -6.16 9.85 12.91
C GLU A 41 -6.29 10.57 11.56
N SER A 42 -5.19 10.73 10.82
CA SER A 42 -5.16 11.35 9.49
C SER A 42 -5.44 10.38 8.32
N ILE A 43 -5.90 9.15 8.58
CA ILE A 43 -6.25 8.22 7.50
C ILE A 43 -7.54 8.68 6.78
N PRO A 44 -7.63 8.58 5.44
CA PRO A 44 -8.87 8.87 4.73
C PRO A 44 -10.01 7.94 5.19
N PRO A 45 -11.23 8.44 5.44
CA PRO A 45 -12.34 7.64 5.95
C PRO A 45 -12.68 6.44 5.03
N GLY A 46 -12.65 6.63 3.71
CA GLY A 46 -12.89 5.54 2.77
C GLY A 46 -11.84 4.42 2.79
N ILE A 47 -10.60 4.72 3.21
CA ILE A 47 -9.57 3.70 3.43
C ILE A 47 -9.80 2.97 4.75
N LYS A 48 -10.18 3.71 5.80
CA LYS A 48 -10.53 3.13 7.10
C LYS A 48 -11.67 2.11 6.97
N GLU A 49 -12.75 2.46 6.28
CA GLU A 49 -13.84 1.53 6.00
C GLU A 49 -13.38 0.31 5.19
N ARG A 50 -12.51 0.50 4.19
CA ARG A 50 -11.94 -0.61 3.42
C ARG A 50 -11.09 -1.54 4.30
N ARG A 51 -10.29 -1.00 5.22
CA ARG A 51 -9.47 -1.77 6.18
C ARG A 51 -10.35 -2.58 7.12
N GLN A 52 -11.46 -2.02 7.57
CA GLN A 52 -12.43 -2.72 8.41
C GLN A 52 -13.18 -3.85 7.68
N ARG A 53 -13.41 -3.70 6.37
CA ARG A 53 -14.06 -4.72 5.54
C ARG A 53 -13.09 -5.77 5.00
N ALA A 54 -11.81 -5.45 4.93
CA ALA A 54 -10.78 -6.35 4.44
C ALA A 54 -10.51 -7.47 5.43
N LYS A 55 -10.25 -8.68 4.92
CA LYS A 55 -9.82 -9.82 5.72
C LYS A 55 -8.34 -9.68 6.04
N ILE A 56 -8.04 -9.22 7.25
CA ILE A 56 -6.68 -9.11 7.78
C ILE A 56 -6.59 -10.06 8.98
N ASP A 57 -5.54 -10.88 9.02
CA ASP A 57 -5.27 -11.82 10.10
C ASP A 57 -4.78 -11.11 11.39
N GLU A 58 -4.75 -11.82 12.52
CA GLU A 58 -4.22 -11.29 13.80
C GLU A 58 -2.78 -10.77 13.68
N ASN A 59 -2.01 -11.33 12.74
CA ASN A 59 -0.64 -10.90 12.44
C ASN A 59 -0.56 -9.67 11.51
N GLY A 60 -1.69 -9.05 11.14
CA GLY A 60 -1.72 -7.94 10.18
C GLY A 60 -1.54 -8.38 8.73
N ILE A 61 -1.71 -9.66 8.41
CA ILE A 61 -1.52 -10.18 7.05
C ILE A 61 -2.83 -10.16 6.27
N LEU A 62 -2.83 -9.47 5.13
CA LEU A 62 -3.97 -9.41 4.21
C LEU A 62 -4.26 -10.78 3.59
N GLN A 63 -5.49 -11.25 3.68
CA GLN A 63 -5.91 -12.57 3.19
C GLN A 63 -6.61 -12.51 1.83
N GLU A 64 -6.71 -11.33 1.21
CA GLU A 64 -7.40 -11.12 -0.05
C GLU A 64 -6.66 -10.13 -0.96
N ASN A 65 -6.96 -10.13 -2.26
CA ASN A 65 -6.39 -9.16 -3.19
C ASN A 65 -7.34 -7.97 -3.32
N ILE A 66 -6.84 -6.75 -3.11
CA ILE A 66 -7.67 -5.55 -3.11
C ILE A 66 -7.21 -4.59 -4.22
N LEU A 67 -8.14 -4.27 -5.13
CA LEU A 67 -7.92 -3.28 -6.17
C LEU A 67 -8.20 -1.85 -5.68
N PHE A 68 -7.24 -0.96 -5.94
CA PHE A 68 -7.32 0.47 -5.73
C PHE A 68 -7.13 1.21 -7.06
N ARG A 69 -7.85 2.30 -7.25
CA ARG A 69 -7.69 3.14 -8.45
C ARG A 69 -6.54 4.15 -8.34
N SER A 70 -5.90 4.24 -7.16
CA SER A 70 -4.84 5.21 -6.91
C SER A 70 -3.71 4.58 -6.08
N PRO A 71 -2.44 4.88 -6.40
CA PRO A 71 -1.30 4.31 -5.68
C PRO A 71 -1.23 4.81 -4.24
N SER A 72 -1.59 6.08 -4.01
CA SER A 72 -1.67 6.67 -2.66
C SER A 72 -2.74 5.99 -1.80
N TYR A 73 -3.85 5.54 -2.40
CA TYR A 73 -4.89 4.81 -1.67
C TYR A 73 -4.42 3.42 -1.27
N ALA A 74 -3.74 2.71 -2.19
CA ALA A 74 -3.11 1.43 -1.88
C ALA A 74 -2.06 1.56 -0.77
N ALA A 75 -1.21 2.59 -0.83
CA ALA A 75 -0.21 2.86 0.19
C ALA A 75 -0.84 3.22 1.54
N ALA A 76 -1.85 4.10 1.55
CA ALA A 76 -2.56 4.48 2.75
C ALA A 76 -3.28 3.30 3.41
N PHE A 77 -3.79 2.37 2.60
CA PHE A 77 -4.37 1.13 3.08
C PHE A 77 -3.32 0.25 3.79
N VAL A 78 -2.10 0.16 3.27
CA VAL A 78 -1.01 -0.63 3.88
C VAL A 78 -0.52 0.00 5.18
N ILE A 79 -0.23 1.31 5.19
CA ILE A 79 0.41 1.99 6.33
C ILE A 79 -0.61 2.50 7.36
N GLY A 80 -1.90 2.49 7.02
CA GLY A 80 -2.96 2.98 7.89
C GLY A 80 -2.85 4.48 8.15
N GLY A 81 -2.47 5.27 7.15
CA GLY A 81 -2.24 6.71 7.34
C GLY A 81 -1.98 7.44 6.03
N HIS A 82 -1.72 8.74 6.12
CA HIS A 82 -1.39 9.54 4.95
C HIS A 82 0.03 9.24 4.47
N VAL A 83 0.16 8.86 3.20
CA VAL A 83 1.43 8.45 2.61
C VAL A 83 1.43 8.72 1.11
N ASN A 84 2.58 9.14 0.58
CA ASN A 84 2.74 9.38 -0.84
C ASN A 84 3.04 8.07 -1.56
N GLY A 85 2.01 7.43 -2.11
CA GLY A 85 2.14 6.15 -2.79
C GLY A 85 3.10 6.19 -3.98
N LEU A 86 3.23 7.34 -4.66
CA LEU A 86 4.14 7.48 -5.82
C LEU A 86 5.62 7.34 -5.42
N VAL A 87 5.98 7.68 -4.19
CA VAL A 87 7.37 7.60 -3.71
C VAL A 87 7.63 6.29 -2.97
N GLU A 88 6.61 5.77 -2.30
CA GLU A 88 6.76 4.62 -1.41
C GLU A 88 6.65 3.28 -2.14
N TRP A 89 5.85 3.23 -3.21
CA TRP A 89 5.83 2.07 -4.09
C TRP A 89 7.05 2.09 -5.00
N LYS A 90 7.89 1.07 -4.86
CA LYS A 90 9.12 0.92 -5.64
C LYS A 90 9.14 -0.40 -6.39
N THR A 91 9.77 -0.44 -7.55
CA THR A 91 10.03 -1.70 -8.25
C THR A 91 11.11 -2.50 -7.53
N LYS A 92 11.35 -3.73 -7.99
CA LYS A 92 12.47 -4.56 -7.52
C LYS A 92 13.82 -3.85 -7.71
N ASP A 93 13.94 -3.02 -8.72
CA ASP A 93 15.12 -2.23 -9.06
C ASP A 93 15.28 -0.96 -8.19
N GLY A 94 14.36 -0.73 -7.24
CA GLY A 94 14.39 0.42 -6.34
C GLY A 94 13.84 1.73 -6.94
N VAL A 95 13.31 1.68 -8.16
CA VAL A 95 12.73 2.83 -8.87
C VAL A 95 11.33 3.09 -8.34
N SER A 96 11.05 4.34 -7.96
CA SER A 96 9.76 4.75 -7.40
C SER A 96 8.71 4.92 -8.50
N LEU A 97 7.43 4.70 -8.19
CA LEU A 97 6.33 4.97 -9.14
C LEU A 97 6.39 6.37 -9.76
N LYS A 98 6.76 7.38 -8.98
CA LYS A 98 6.93 8.76 -9.43
C LYS A 98 7.96 8.88 -10.57
N GLU A 99 9.06 8.13 -10.46
CA GLU A 99 10.13 8.13 -11.46
C GLU A 99 9.70 7.41 -12.74
N ILE A 100 8.90 6.35 -12.58
CA ILE A 100 8.32 5.60 -13.69
C ILE A 100 7.33 6.48 -14.46
N GLU A 101 6.40 7.14 -13.77
CA GLU A 101 5.42 8.04 -14.43
C GLU A 101 6.13 9.18 -15.17
N ASN A 102 7.13 9.81 -14.56
CA ASN A 102 7.94 10.85 -15.23
C ASN A 102 8.71 10.33 -16.46
N SER A 103 9.08 9.05 -16.47
CA SER A 103 9.80 8.42 -17.57
C SER A 103 8.86 7.92 -18.67
N GLU A 104 7.61 7.59 -18.34
CA GLU A 104 6.56 7.21 -19.31
C GLU A 104 5.94 8.44 -20.01
N GLU A 105 6.05 9.64 -19.42
CA GLU A 105 5.57 10.91 -20.01
C GLU A 105 6.57 11.61 -20.95
N ASN A 106 7.77 11.04 -21.18
CA ASN A 106 8.77 11.56 -22.15
C ASN A 106 8.99 10.59 -23.32
#